data_AF-A0A838J6I9-F1
#
_entry.id   AF-A0A838J6I9-F1
#
_cell.length_a   1.000
_cell.length_b   1.000
_cell.length_c   1.000
_cell.angle_alpha   90.00
_cell.angle_beta   90.00
_cell.angle_gamma   90.00
#
_symmetry.space_group_name_H-M   'P 1'
#
loop_
_entity.id
_entity.type
_entity.pdbx_description
1 polymer ?
#
loop_
_entity_poly.entity_id
_entity_poly.type
_entity_poly.pdbx_seq_one_letter_code
_entity_poly.pdbx_strand_id
1 'polypeptide(L)'
;TLTCPPEQQKCKVCQQETVVIGYERSEQLDVEPAKYFVLVLKREKRACSACERHGIVCAPLPSRIVEKGLVSDQVVIDTILAKYQAHLPLYRQSVLLQRDSGVEISRATMDHWVMHVGGLLIPVVEQVRHGLVRNHYLQADETPVQVQTHDRRGKNHQGYLGNTAVRMAKRSLTSA
;
A
#
# COMPACT_ATOMS: atom_id res chain seq x y z
N THR A 1 -34.55 11.60 -2.59
CA THR A 1 -35.66 11.28 -1.66
C THR A 1 -36.75 10.61 -2.46
N LEU A 2 -37.38 9.57 -1.93
CA LEU A 2 -38.53 8.96 -2.57
C LEU A 2 -39.77 9.79 -2.19
N THR A 3 -40.54 10.23 -3.18
CA THR A 3 -41.77 10.99 -2.98
C THR A 3 -42.97 10.06 -2.82
N CYS A 4 -43.89 10.42 -1.92
CA CYS A 4 -45.16 9.70 -1.77
C CYS A 4 -45.93 9.72 -3.11
N PRO A 5 -46.53 8.60 -3.56
CA PRO A 5 -47.27 8.54 -4.81
C PRO A 5 -48.46 9.54 -4.83
N PRO A 6 -48.84 10.06 -6.01
CA PRO A 6 -49.80 11.17 -6.13
C PRO A 6 -51.19 10.87 -5.57
N GLU A 7 -51.61 9.60 -5.55
CA GLU A 7 -52.88 9.15 -4.97
C GLU A 7 -52.94 9.31 -3.44
N GLN A 8 -51.78 9.35 -2.78
CA GLN A 8 -51.64 9.47 -1.32
C GLN A 8 -51.26 10.88 -0.86
N GLN A 9 -51.02 11.80 -1.81
CA GLN A 9 -50.79 13.22 -1.56
C GLN A 9 -52.08 14.00 -1.27
N LYS A 10 -53.25 13.35 -1.39
CA LYS A 10 -54.55 13.91 -1.00
C LYS A 10 -55.15 13.14 0.16
N CYS A 11 -55.75 13.87 1.09
CA CYS A 11 -56.46 13.27 2.21
C CYS A 11 -57.66 12.47 1.70
N LYS A 12 -57.78 11.20 2.11
CA LYS A 12 -58.86 10.32 1.67
C LYS A 12 -60.26 10.76 2.13
N VAL A 13 -60.35 11.66 3.12
CA VAL A 13 -61.61 12.11 3.70
C VAL A 13 -62.02 13.49 3.18
N CYS A 14 -61.13 14.49 3.25
CA CYS A 14 -61.44 15.87 2.85
C CYS A 14 -60.90 16.26 1.45
N GLN A 15 -60.16 15.37 0.78
CA GLN A 15 -59.52 15.58 -0.53
C GLN A 15 -58.54 16.76 -0.65
N GLN A 16 -58.21 17.41 0.47
CA GLN A 16 -57.19 18.44 0.52
C GLN A 16 -55.78 17.85 0.43
N GLU A 17 -54.83 18.67 -0.01
CA GLU A 17 -53.43 18.29 -0.17
C GLU A 17 -52.77 18.02 1.19
N THR A 18 -52.05 16.91 1.31
CA THR A 18 -51.38 16.52 2.55
C THR A 18 -50.01 17.19 2.64
N VAL A 19 -49.67 17.66 3.84
CA VAL A 19 -48.36 18.27 4.11
C VAL A 19 -47.34 17.18 4.47
N VAL A 20 -46.08 17.40 4.10
CA VAL A 20 -44.99 16.51 4.50
C VAL A 20 -44.71 16.70 6.00
N ILE A 21 -44.99 15.68 6.81
CA ILE A 21 -44.82 15.73 8.29
C ILE A 21 -43.39 15.33 8.69
N GLY A 22 -42.72 14.52 7.88
CA GLY A 22 -41.38 14.05 8.14
C GLY A 22 -40.93 13.04 7.09
N TYR A 23 -39.67 12.60 7.21
CA TYR A 23 -39.11 11.55 6.37
C TYR A 23 -38.67 10.39 7.24
N GLU A 24 -38.98 9.17 6.80
CA GLU A 24 -38.32 7.99 7.32
C GLU A 24 -36.94 7.87 6.65
N ARG A 25 -35.87 7.85 7.45
CA ARG A 25 -34.48 7.79 6.97
C ARG A 25 -33.98 6.35 7.08
N SER A 26 -33.58 5.79 5.94
CA SER A 26 -32.80 4.54 5.87
C SER A 26 -31.45 4.85 5.26
N GLU A 27 -30.39 4.30 5.83
CA GLU A 27 -29.01 4.46 5.35
C GLU A 27 -28.57 3.16 4.69
N GLN A 28 -28.01 3.28 3.49
CA GLN A 28 -27.44 2.15 2.75
C GLN A 28 -26.00 2.50 2.40
N LEU A 29 -25.09 1.55 2.67
CA LEU A 29 -23.70 1.66 2.25
C LEU A 29 -23.60 1.25 0.79
N ASP A 30 -23.20 2.19 -0.06
CA ASP A 30 -22.85 1.93 -1.45
C ASP A 30 -21.34 1.98 -1.65
N VAL A 31 -20.84 1.50 -2.79
CA VAL A 31 -19.41 1.40 -3.08
C VAL A 31 -19.07 1.95 -4.46
N GLU A 32 -18.11 2.87 -4.50
CA GLU A 32 -17.39 3.20 -5.73
C GLU A 32 -16.07 2.41 -5.77
N PRO A 33 -15.87 1.53 -6.77
CA PRO A 33 -14.60 0.81 -6.93
C PRO A 33 -13.41 1.77 -7.18
N ALA A 34 -12.20 1.24 -7.01
CA ALA A 34 -10.97 1.99 -7.24
C ALA A 34 -10.87 2.52 -8.68
N LYS A 35 -10.54 3.81 -8.82
CA LYS A 35 -10.36 4.48 -10.12
C LYS A 35 -8.87 4.71 -10.39
N TYR A 36 -8.35 4.09 -11.45
CA TYR A 36 -6.97 4.27 -11.90
C TYR A 36 -6.91 5.27 -13.07
N PHE A 37 -5.92 6.16 -13.04
CA PHE A 37 -5.74 7.18 -14.09
C PHE A 37 -4.25 7.51 -14.27
N VAL A 38 -3.93 8.07 -15.44
CA VAL A 38 -2.57 8.48 -15.78
C VAL A 38 -2.32 9.92 -15.34
N LEU A 39 -1.44 10.11 -14.37
CA LEU A 39 -0.96 11.43 -13.97
C LEU A 39 0.21 11.87 -14.88
N VAL A 40 0.02 12.92 -15.66
CA VAL A 40 1.05 13.46 -16.55
C VAL A 40 1.67 14.72 -15.96
N LEU A 41 2.87 14.59 -15.39
CA LEU A 41 3.63 15.74 -14.88
C LEU A 41 4.47 16.37 -16.01
N LYS A 42 4.12 17.59 -16.41
CA LYS A 42 4.91 18.38 -17.38
C LYS A 42 5.90 19.28 -16.64
N ARG A 43 7.17 19.20 -17.02
CA ARG A 43 8.26 20.01 -16.45
C ARG A 43 8.70 21.04 -17.46
N GLU A 44 8.80 22.29 -17.01
CA GLU A 44 9.31 23.36 -17.84
C GLU A 44 10.81 23.17 -18.08
N LYS A 45 11.22 23.28 -19.35
CA LYS A 45 12.61 23.36 -19.77
C LYS A 45 12.85 24.75 -20.33
N ARG A 46 13.90 25.42 -19.89
CA ARG A 46 14.30 26.74 -20.37
C ARG A 46 15.72 26.68 -20.91
N ALA A 47 15.93 27.39 -22.01
CA ALA A 47 17.23 27.63 -22.61
C ALA A 47 17.30 29.09 -23.05
N CYS A 48 18.48 29.70 -22.96
CA CYS A 48 18.70 31.02 -23.50
C CYS A 48 18.83 30.93 -25.03
N SER A 49 18.00 31.66 -25.79
CA SER A 49 18.05 31.66 -27.25
C SER A 49 19.28 32.35 -27.83
N ALA A 50 19.89 33.28 -27.09
CA ALA A 50 21.04 34.06 -27.53
C ALA A 50 22.39 33.47 -27.11
N CYS A 51 22.41 32.53 -26.17
CA CYS A 51 23.65 31.99 -25.60
C CYS A 51 23.57 30.47 -25.46
N GLU A 52 23.93 29.73 -26.52
CA GLU A 52 23.95 28.26 -26.51
C GLU A 52 24.87 27.68 -25.42
N ARG A 53 25.90 28.43 -24.99
CA ARG A 53 26.86 28.00 -23.97
C ARG A 53 26.27 27.80 -22.56
N HIS A 54 25.11 28.37 -22.23
CA HIS A 54 24.53 28.27 -20.89
C HIS A 54 23.63 27.03 -20.66
N GLY A 55 23.47 26.16 -21.67
CA GLY A 55 22.76 24.89 -21.53
C GLY A 55 21.26 24.99 -21.29
N ILE A 56 20.63 23.84 -21.00
CA ILE A 56 19.19 23.72 -20.74
C ILE A 56 18.97 23.51 -19.24
N VAL A 57 18.15 24.35 -18.62
CA VAL A 57 17.69 24.19 -17.24
C VAL A 57 16.29 23.55 -17.26
N CYS A 58 16.04 22.61 -16.36
CA CYS A 58 14.76 21.93 -16.23
C CYS A 58 14.29 21.98 -14.78
N ALA A 59 13.01 22.26 -14.55
CA ALA A 59 12.42 22.21 -13.20
C ALA A 59 12.71 20.85 -12.55
N PRO A 60 13.13 20.76 -11.26
CA PRO A 60 13.52 19.49 -10.65
C PRO A 60 12.38 18.47 -10.60
N LEU A 61 12.72 17.17 -10.55
CA LEU A 61 11.73 16.12 -10.29
C LEU A 61 11.40 16.12 -8.78
N PRO A 62 10.13 15.99 -8.37
CA PRO A 62 9.85 15.62 -6.98
C PRO A 62 10.49 14.27 -6.67
N SER A 63 10.92 14.10 -5.41
CA SER A 63 11.38 12.81 -4.90
C SER A 63 10.25 11.79 -4.99
N ARG A 64 10.59 10.56 -5.34
CA ARG A 64 9.63 9.46 -5.48
C ARG A 64 10.16 8.21 -4.83
N ILE A 65 9.26 7.35 -4.34
CA ILE A 65 9.64 6.04 -3.79
C ILE A 65 10.39 5.23 -4.84
N VAL A 66 9.86 5.13 -6.06
CA VAL A 66 10.54 4.45 -7.17
C VAL A 66 10.88 5.49 -8.23
N GLU A 67 12.18 5.81 -8.37
CA GLU A 67 12.64 6.76 -9.37
C GLU A 67 12.30 6.30 -10.79
N LYS A 68 11.75 7.22 -11.59
CA LYS A 68 11.29 6.95 -12.97
C LYS A 68 10.31 5.76 -13.06
N GLY A 69 9.64 5.42 -11.96
CA GLY A 69 8.67 4.32 -11.90
C GLY A 69 7.40 4.60 -12.70
N LEU A 70 6.83 3.52 -13.25
CA LEU A 70 5.61 3.53 -14.06
C LEU A 70 4.38 4.05 -13.30
N VAL A 71 4.26 3.67 -12.04
CA VAL A 71 3.08 3.94 -11.20
C VAL A 71 3.38 5.03 -10.20
N SER A 72 2.36 5.69 -9.66
CA SER A 72 2.51 6.67 -8.58
C SER A 72 2.93 6.00 -7.26
N ASP A 73 3.43 6.81 -6.33
CA ASP A 73 3.88 6.34 -5.02
C ASP A 73 2.73 5.74 -4.21
N GLN A 74 1.50 6.25 -4.40
CA GLN A 74 0.28 5.68 -3.82
C GLN A 74 0.06 4.22 -4.25
N VAL A 75 0.19 3.91 -5.54
CA VAL A 75 0.02 2.54 -6.04
C VAL A 75 1.07 1.60 -5.47
N VAL A 76 2.31 2.08 -5.27
CA VAL A 76 3.37 1.31 -4.61
C VAL A 76 2.98 1.03 -3.15
N ILE A 77 2.54 2.05 -2.41
CA ILE A 77 2.12 1.91 -1.02
C ILE A 77 0.96 0.92 -0.89
N ASP A 78 -0.09 1.08 -1.71
CA ASP A 78 -1.27 0.21 -1.68
C ASP A 78 -0.89 -1.25 -1.99
N THR A 79 0.04 -1.48 -2.93
CA THR A 79 0.55 -2.82 -3.24
C THR A 79 1.22 -3.48 -2.01
N ILE A 80 1.99 -2.69 -1.25
CA ILE A 80 2.71 -3.15 -0.06
C ILE A 80 1.75 -3.40 1.10
N LEU A 81 0.82 -2.48 1.35
CA LEU A 81 -0.21 -2.64 2.37
C LEU A 81 -1.07 -3.87 2.07
N ALA A 82 -1.52 -4.03 0.82
CA ALA A 82 -2.25 -5.21 0.40
C ALA A 82 -1.45 -6.50 0.66
N LYS A 83 -0.14 -6.51 0.39
CA LYS A 83 0.71 -7.69 0.60
C LYS A 83 0.89 -8.05 2.08
N TYR A 84 1.24 -7.07 2.90
CA TYR A 84 1.68 -7.32 4.28
C TYR A 84 0.58 -7.13 5.33
N GLN A 85 -0.32 -6.17 5.15
CA GLN A 85 -1.43 -5.92 6.07
C GLN A 85 -2.65 -6.78 5.73
N ALA A 86 -3.00 -6.91 4.44
CA ALA A 86 -4.16 -7.68 4.00
C ALA A 86 -3.82 -9.10 3.52
N HIS A 87 -2.56 -9.52 3.65
CA HIS A 87 -2.07 -10.84 3.25
C HIS A 87 -2.41 -11.22 1.79
N LEU A 88 -2.48 -10.24 0.89
CA LEU A 88 -2.85 -10.44 -0.51
C LEU A 88 -1.59 -10.67 -1.35
N PRO A 89 -1.31 -11.90 -1.81
CA PRO A 89 -0.07 -12.18 -2.53
C PRO A 89 -0.01 -11.44 -3.88
N LEU A 90 1.19 -11.04 -4.31
CA LEU A 90 1.40 -10.20 -5.50
C LEU A 90 0.78 -10.77 -6.78
N TYR A 91 0.78 -12.10 -6.94
CA TYR A 91 0.13 -12.73 -8.09
C TYR A 91 -1.37 -12.45 -8.13
N ARG A 92 -2.03 -12.44 -6.97
CA ARG A 92 -3.46 -12.19 -6.87
C ARG A 92 -3.74 -10.72 -7.09
N GLN A 93 -2.91 -9.82 -6.54
CA GLN A 93 -3.02 -8.38 -6.81
C GLN A 93 -2.92 -8.06 -8.31
N SER A 94 -1.93 -8.65 -9.00
CA SER A 94 -1.74 -8.51 -10.45
C SER A 94 -2.97 -8.97 -11.24
N VAL A 95 -3.56 -10.12 -10.88
CA VAL A 95 -4.78 -10.64 -11.52
C VAL A 95 -5.99 -9.75 -11.22
N LEU A 96 -6.14 -9.25 -9.99
CA LEU A 96 -7.25 -8.38 -9.60
C LEU A 96 -7.19 -7.03 -10.33
N LEU A 97 -6.02 -6.41 -10.41
CA LEU A 97 -5.82 -5.17 -11.18
C LEU A 97 -6.23 -5.35 -12.63
N GLN A 98 -5.83 -6.46 -13.25
CA GLN A 98 -6.21 -6.72 -14.63
C GLN A 98 -7.70 -6.97 -14.78
N ARG A 99 -8.29 -7.81 -13.92
CA ARG A 99 -9.70 -8.21 -14.01
C ARG A 99 -10.65 -7.04 -13.72
N ASP A 100 -10.36 -6.26 -12.69
CA ASP A 100 -11.30 -5.28 -12.14
C ASP A 100 -11.10 -3.88 -12.73
N SER A 101 -9.88 -3.57 -13.19
CA SER A 101 -9.54 -2.24 -13.73
C SER A 101 -8.91 -2.24 -15.13
N GLY A 102 -8.64 -3.42 -15.71
CA GLY A 102 -7.95 -3.54 -17.00
C GLY A 102 -6.49 -3.10 -16.96
N VAL A 103 -5.89 -2.99 -15.78
CA VAL A 103 -4.51 -2.52 -15.59
C VAL A 103 -3.55 -3.71 -15.53
N GLU A 104 -2.71 -3.84 -16.55
CA GLU A 104 -1.68 -4.88 -16.63
C GLU A 104 -0.41 -4.45 -15.90
N ILE A 105 -0.18 -5.01 -14.71
CA ILE A 105 1.09 -4.88 -13.98
C ILE A 105 1.63 -6.27 -13.67
N SER A 106 2.87 -6.52 -14.11
CA SER A 106 3.52 -7.81 -13.90
C SER A 106 3.90 -8.04 -12.43
N ARG A 107 3.90 -9.31 -12.02
CA ARG A 107 4.36 -9.71 -10.68
C ARG A 107 5.81 -9.31 -10.40
N ALA A 108 6.68 -9.41 -11.41
CA ALA A 108 8.09 -9.03 -11.29
C ALA A 108 8.25 -7.52 -11.04
N THR A 109 7.41 -6.70 -11.68
CA THR A 109 7.38 -5.25 -11.45
C THR A 109 6.98 -4.93 -10.02
N MET A 110 5.92 -5.57 -9.51
CA MET A 110 5.50 -5.39 -8.11
C MET A 110 6.55 -5.88 -7.12
N ASP A 111 7.20 -7.01 -7.41
CA ASP A 111 8.24 -7.56 -6.55
C ASP A 111 9.44 -6.60 -6.44
N HIS A 112 9.83 -5.99 -7.55
CA HIS A 112 10.85 -4.94 -7.55
C HIS A 112 10.48 -3.76 -6.64
N TRP A 113 9.22 -3.34 -6.61
CA TRP A 113 8.77 -2.28 -5.69
C TRP A 113 8.87 -2.71 -4.23
N VAL A 114 8.48 -3.96 -3.92
CA VAL A 114 8.61 -4.50 -2.57
C VAL A 114 10.08 -4.53 -2.13
N MET A 115 10.99 -4.98 -2.99
CA MET A 115 12.42 -4.99 -2.68
C MET A 115 12.96 -3.59 -2.46
N HIS A 116 12.57 -2.63 -3.31
CA HIS A 116 13.01 -1.25 -3.19
C HIS A 116 12.56 -0.61 -1.88
N VAL A 117 11.27 -0.73 -1.53
CA VAL A 117 10.76 -0.20 -0.25
C VAL A 117 11.35 -0.95 0.93
N GLY A 118 11.57 -2.25 0.82
CA GLY A 118 12.30 -3.03 1.82
C GLY A 118 13.68 -2.42 2.11
N GLY A 119 14.42 -2.04 1.06
CA GLY A 119 15.69 -1.33 1.19
C GLY A 119 15.58 0.02 1.90
N LEU A 120 14.56 0.81 1.58
CA LEU A 120 14.30 2.11 2.23
C LEU A 120 13.97 1.97 3.72
N LEU A 121 13.42 0.83 4.15
CA LEU A 121 13.03 0.56 5.53
C LEU A 121 14.15 -0.02 6.40
N ILE A 122 15.29 -0.43 5.82
CA ILE A 122 16.43 -1.01 6.56
C ILE A 122 16.85 -0.12 7.75
N PRO A 123 17.05 1.21 7.59
CA PRO A 123 17.50 2.05 8.71
C PRO A 123 16.50 2.10 9.86
N VAL A 124 15.20 2.00 9.56
CA VAL A 124 14.14 1.95 10.58
C VAL A 124 14.23 0.63 11.36
N VAL A 125 14.38 -0.49 10.65
CA VAL A 125 14.55 -1.82 11.25
C VAL A 125 15.81 -1.85 12.12
N GLU A 126 16.92 -1.26 11.67
CA GLU A 126 18.15 -1.16 12.43
C GLU A 126 17.98 -0.36 13.72
N GLN A 127 17.25 0.75 13.66
CA GLN A 127 17.00 1.58 14.84
C GLN A 127 16.08 0.88 15.85
N VAL A 128 15.04 0.19 15.38
CA VAL A 128 14.19 -0.67 16.23
C VAL A 128 15.04 -1.75 16.89
N ARG A 129 15.91 -2.42 16.12
CA ARG A 129 16.83 -3.42 16.63
C ARG A 129 17.73 -2.83 17.72
N HIS A 130 18.34 -1.67 17.50
CA HIS A 130 19.18 -1.00 18.49
C HIS A 130 18.45 -0.71 19.79
N GLY A 131 17.18 -0.31 19.74
CA GLY A 131 16.34 -0.16 20.92
C GLY A 131 16.12 -1.48 21.66
N LEU A 132 15.78 -2.54 20.92
CA LEU A 132 15.50 -3.86 21.48
C LEU A 132 16.71 -4.48 22.20
N VAL A 133 17.91 -4.45 21.59
CA VAL A 133 19.10 -5.10 22.17
C VAL A 133 19.66 -4.35 23.39
N ARG A 134 19.24 -3.11 23.65
CA ARG A 134 19.65 -2.35 24.85
C ARG A 134 18.93 -2.79 26.12
N ASN A 135 17.80 -3.48 26.01
CA ASN A 135 17.02 -3.90 27.16
C ASN A 135 17.64 -5.12 27.86
N HIS A 136 17.51 -5.19 29.18
CA HIS A 136 18.01 -6.31 29.99
C HIS A 136 17.19 -7.59 29.85
N TYR A 137 16.00 -7.51 29.25
CA TYR A 137 15.10 -8.63 28.99
C TYR A 137 14.51 -8.50 27.60
N LEU A 138 14.57 -9.57 26.83
CA LEU A 138 14.04 -9.65 25.47
C LEU A 138 13.20 -10.93 25.36
N GLN A 139 11.96 -10.79 24.91
CA GLN A 139 11.14 -11.93 24.49
C GLN A 139 11.27 -12.08 22.98
N ALA A 140 11.50 -13.30 22.52
CA ALA A 140 11.50 -13.66 21.13
C ALA A 140 10.50 -14.80 20.96
N ASP A 141 9.57 -14.64 20.04
CA ASP A 141 8.68 -15.71 19.58
C ASP A 141 9.14 -16.16 18.20
N GLU A 142 9.37 -17.46 18.03
CA GLU A 142 9.86 -18.02 16.78
C GLU A 142 8.68 -18.59 15.97
N THR A 143 8.33 -17.91 14.88
CA THR A 143 7.29 -18.40 13.96
C THR A 143 7.94 -19.20 12.83
N PRO A 144 7.85 -20.54 12.81
CA PRO A 144 8.45 -21.36 11.77
C PRO A 144 7.71 -21.18 10.45
N VAL A 145 8.46 -21.03 9.36
CA VAL A 145 7.93 -20.91 8.00
C VAL A 145 8.69 -21.81 7.05
N GLN A 146 7.99 -22.37 6.08
CA GLN A 146 8.61 -23.18 5.03
C GLN A 146 9.12 -22.27 3.92
N VAL A 147 10.43 -22.27 3.68
CA VAL A 147 11.11 -21.41 2.71
C VAL A 147 11.84 -22.25 1.66
N GLN A 148 12.03 -21.64 0.48
CA GLN A 148 12.87 -22.19 -0.58
C GLN A 148 14.13 -21.35 -0.70
N THR A 149 15.28 -22.01 -0.82
CA THR A 149 16.57 -21.38 -1.08
C THR A 149 17.12 -21.89 -2.38
N HIS A 150 18.03 -21.10 -2.98
CA HIS A 150 18.74 -21.49 -4.18
C HIS A 150 19.47 -22.84 -4.00
N ASP A 151 20.04 -23.07 -2.82
CA ASP A 151 20.86 -24.25 -2.50
C ASP A 151 20.03 -25.54 -2.32
N ARG A 152 18.71 -25.44 -2.13
CA ARG A 152 17.81 -26.59 -1.94
C ARG A 152 16.56 -26.46 -2.80
N ARG A 153 16.75 -26.37 -4.12
CA ARG A 153 15.67 -26.30 -5.10
C ARG A 153 14.73 -27.52 -4.99
N GLY A 154 13.43 -27.27 -5.02
CA GLY A 154 12.38 -28.32 -5.03
C GLY A 154 12.05 -28.94 -3.66
N LYS A 155 12.73 -28.55 -2.58
CA LYS A 155 12.37 -28.93 -1.22
C LYS A 155 12.26 -27.68 -0.34
N ASN A 156 11.17 -27.59 0.41
CA ASN A 156 11.04 -26.55 1.42
C ASN A 156 11.90 -26.93 2.64
N HIS A 157 12.49 -25.94 3.29
CA HIS A 157 13.15 -26.10 4.57
C HIS A 157 12.56 -25.11 5.57
N GLN A 158 12.70 -25.44 6.85
CA GLN A 158 12.20 -24.62 7.93
C GLN A 158 13.11 -23.40 8.12
N GLY A 159 12.56 -22.23 7.85
CA GLY A 159 13.05 -20.94 8.29
C GLY A 159 12.20 -20.40 9.44
N TYR A 160 12.55 -19.22 9.94
CA TYR A 160 11.87 -18.57 11.05
C TYR A 160 11.66 -17.10 10.73
N LEU A 161 10.43 -16.60 10.90
CA LEU A 161 10.14 -15.17 10.87
C LEU A 161 10.55 -14.58 12.23
N GLY A 162 11.27 -13.45 12.21
CA GLY A 162 11.68 -12.74 13.44
C GLY A 162 13.16 -12.89 13.83
N ASN A 163 13.95 -13.66 13.09
CA ASN A 163 15.38 -13.79 13.40
C ASN A 163 16.18 -12.60 12.80
N THR A 164 16.05 -11.42 13.40
CA THR A 164 17.24 -10.55 13.48
C THR A 164 18.27 -11.37 14.23
N ALA A 165 19.31 -11.83 13.56
CA ALA A 165 20.43 -12.55 14.18
C ALA A 165 21.12 -11.65 15.23
N VAL A 166 20.49 -11.50 16.39
CA VAL A 166 21.13 -11.04 17.59
C VAL A 166 21.86 -12.28 18.08
N ARG A 167 23.15 -12.36 17.73
CA ARG A 167 24.07 -13.30 18.35
C ARG A 167 24.19 -12.87 19.81
N MET A 168 23.22 -13.28 20.63
CA MET A 168 23.29 -13.07 22.08
C MET A 168 24.44 -13.93 22.57
N ALA A 169 25.59 -13.30 22.75
CA ALA A 169 26.66 -13.86 23.56
C ALA A 169 26.04 -14.11 24.95
N LYS A 170 25.83 -15.38 25.29
CA LYS A 170 25.53 -15.79 26.66
C LYS A 170 26.66 -15.24 27.53
N ARG A 171 26.41 -14.12 28.21
CA ARG A 171 27.27 -13.72 29.34
C ARG A 171 27.04 -14.79 30.40
N SER A 172 28.01 -15.69 30.50
CA SER A 172 28.11 -16.67 31.57
C SER A 172 28.13 -15.94 32.91
N LEU A 173 26.96 -15.87 33.56
CA LEU A 173 26.87 -15.59 34.98
C LEU A 173 27.13 -16.92 35.69
N THR A 174 28.39 -17.15 36.06
CA THR A 174 28.78 -17.99 37.21
C THR A 174 30.27 -17.78 37.47
N SER A 175 30.54 -16.66 38.15
CA SER A 175 31.66 -16.54 39.07
C SER A 175 31.11 -16.74 40.48
N ALA A 176 31.44 -17.87 41.10
CA ALA A 176 31.55 -18.08 42.54
C ALA A 176 32.37 -19.36 42.75
#